data_AF-A0A2E9NXF0-F1
#
_entry.id   AF-A0A2E9NXF0-F1
#
_cell.length_a   1.000
_cell.length_b   1.000
_cell.length_c   1.000
_cell.angle_alpha   90.00
_cell.angle_beta   90.00
_cell.angle_gamma   90.00
#
_symmetry.space_group_name_H-M   'P 1'
#
loop_
_entity.id
_entity.type
_entity.pdbx_description
1 polymer ?
#
loop_
_entity_poly.entity_id
_entity_poly.type
_entity_poly.pdbx_seq_one_letter_code
_entity_poly.pdbx_strand_id
1 'polypeptide(L)' 'MATIEDLRNDIFKATEQQEQLMRLRKPLLGSKKNDDQMDAFRLTTQIMKYEDFIRDTEKQIRVMH' A
#
# COMPACT_ATOMS: atom_id res chain seq x y z
N MET A 1 9.09 22.27 1.30
CA MET A 1 7.73 22.02 0.76
C MET A 1 7.90 20.97 -0.32
N ALA A 2 7.20 19.84 -0.26
CA ALA A 2 7.33 18.80 -1.27
C ALA A 2 6.87 19.34 -2.63
N THR A 3 7.61 19.04 -3.69
CA THR A 3 7.22 19.39 -5.07
C THR A 3 6.21 18.38 -5.60
N ILE A 4 5.52 18.71 -6.69
CA ILE A 4 4.62 17.74 -7.37
C ILE A 4 5.41 16.50 -7.83
N GLU A 5 6.68 16.67 -8.21
CA GLU A 5 7.55 15.57 -8.60
C GLU A 5 7.89 14.65 -7.41
N ASP A 6 8.16 15.23 -6.22
CA ASP A 6 8.36 14.46 -4.99
C ASP A 6 7.13 13.60 -4.67
N LEU A 7 5.93 14.19 -4.72
CA LEU A 7 4.67 13.48 -4.44
C LEU A 7 4.40 12.35 -5.45
N ARG A 8 4.74 12.54 -6.73
CA ARG A 8 4.62 11.49 -7.76
C ARG A 8 5.60 10.34 -7.49
N ASN A 9 6.83 10.66 -7.10
CA ASN A 9 7.83 9.66 -6.74
C ASN A 9 7.42 8.87 -5.49
N ASP A 10 6.79 9.53 -4.52
CA ASP A 10 6.27 8.87 -3.32
C ASP A 10 5.12 7.91 -3.65
N ILE A 11 4.19 8.29 -4.53
CA ILE A 11 3.14 7.38 -5.04
C ILE A 11 3.75 6.16 -5.74
N PHE A 12 4.77 6.37 -6.58
CA PHE A 12 5.41 5.26 -7.29
C PHE A 12 6.04 4.25 -6.33
N LYS A 13 6.81 4.74 -5.35
CA LYS A 13 7.44 3.88 -4.32
C LYS A 13 6.41 3.17 -3.46
N ALA A 14 5.36 3.88 -3.03
CA ALA A 14 4.28 3.31 -2.22
C ALA A 14 3.53 2.21 -2.98
N THR A 15 3.25 2.42 -4.26
CA THR A 15 2.62 1.43 -5.14
C THR A 15 3.48 0.17 -5.26
N GLU A 16 4.79 0.32 -5.51
CA GLU A 16 5.70 -0.82 -5.61
C GLU A 16 5.73 -1.65 -4.31
N GLN A 17 5.81 -0.98 -3.15
CA GLN A 17 5.79 -1.63 -1.85
C GLN A 17 4.44 -2.31 -1.56
N GLN A 18 3.33 -1.66 -1.91
CA GLN A 18 2.00 -2.24 -1.79
C GLN A 18 1.87 -3.53 -2.61
N GLU A 19 2.34 -3.52 -3.86
CA GLU A 19 2.32 -4.72 -4.71
C GLU A 19 3.16 -5.86 -4.15
N GLN A 20 4.35 -5.56 -3.61
CA GLN A 20 5.19 -6.57 -2.96
C GLN A 20 4.45 -7.24 -1.80
N LEU A 21 3.76 -6.47 -0.96
CA LEU A 21 2.93 -7.01 0.12
C LEU A 21 1.76 -7.83 -0.40
N MET A 22 1.11 -7.41 -1.49
CA MET A 22 0.05 -8.18 -2.13
C MET A 22 0.56 -9.54 -2.65
N ARG A 23 1.76 -9.57 -3.24
CA ARG A 23 2.42 -10.80 -3.68
C ARG A 23 2.72 -11.73 -2.51
N LEU A 24 3.20 -11.20 -1.38
CA LEU A 24 3.45 -11.95 -0.15
C LEU A 24 2.16 -12.48 0.50
N ARG A 25 1.08 -11.68 0.46
CA ARG A 25 -0.22 -12.06 1.05
C ARG A 25 -0.89 -13.18 0.25
N LYS A 26 -0.78 -13.16 -1.08
CA LYS A 26 -1.48 -14.06 -2.00
C LYS A 26 -1.43 -15.55 -1.59
N PRO A 27 -0.27 -16.17 -1.29
CA PRO A 27 -0.20 -17.58 -0.90
C PRO A 27 -0.89 -17.91 0.44
N LEU A 28 -1.12 -16.92 1.32
CA LEU A 28 -1.74 -17.13 2.62
C LEU A 28 -3.27 -17.12 2.56
N LEU A 29 -3.85 -16.59 1.48
CA LEU A 29 -5.29 -16.43 1.34
C LEU A 29 -5.99 -17.79 1.24
N GLY A 30 -7.02 -17.96 2.06
CA GLY A 30 -7.81 -19.20 2.12
C GLY A 30 -7.19 -20.31 2.96
N SER A 31 -6.00 -20.11 3.54
CA SER A 31 -5.41 -21.07 4.49
C SER A 31 -6.33 -21.26 5.71
N LYS A 32 -6.34 -22.49 6.22
CA LYS A 32 -7.03 -22.87 7.48
C LYS A 32 -6.10 -22.84 8.68
N LYS A 33 -4.79 -22.64 8.47
CA LYS A 33 -3.83 -22.49 9.55
C LYS A 33 -3.97 -21.10 10.17
N ASN A 34 -4.06 -21.04 11.49
CA ASN A 34 -4.24 -19.79 12.22
C ASN A 34 -3.08 -18.80 11.99
N ASP A 35 -1.85 -19.29 11.93
CA ASP A 35 -0.67 -18.43 11.71
C ASP A 35 -0.71 -17.79 10.31
N ASP A 36 -0.99 -18.56 9.27
CA ASP A 36 -1.15 -18.03 7.91
C ASP A 36 -2.28 -16.99 7.84
N GLN A 37 -3.39 -17.21 8.56
CA GLN A 37 -4.51 -16.27 8.63
C GLN A 37 -4.10 -14.96 9.32
N MET A 38 -3.34 -15.07 10.42
CA MET A 38 -2.83 -13.91 11.14
C MET A 38 -1.83 -13.11 10.30
N ASP A 39 -0.95 -13.79 9.58
CA ASP A 39 0.01 -13.15 8.68
C ASP A 39 -0.68 -12.51 7.47
N ALA A 40 -1.70 -13.16 6.89
CA ALA A 40 -2.53 -12.57 5.84
C ALA A 40 -3.25 -11.31 6.33
N PHE A 41 -3.77 -11.32 7.56
CA PHE A 41 -4.41 -10.17 8.17
C PHE A 41 -3.42 -9.02 8.36
N ARG A 42 -2.23 -9.29 8.93
CA ARG A 42 -1.16 -8.29 9.12
C ARG A 42 -0.76 -7.65 7.80
N LEU A 43 -0.50 -8.45 6.77
CA LEU A 43 -0.17 -7.94 5.43
C LEU A 43 -1.31 -7.10 4.85
N THR A 44 -2.57 -7.50 5.05
CA THR A 44 -3.74 -6.72 4.60
C THR A 44 -3.78 -5.34 5.25
N THR A 45 -3.55 -5.25 6.56
CA THR A 45 -3.52 -3.94 7.24
C THR A 45 -2.41 -3.03 6.71
N GLN A 46 -1.26 -3.58 6.33
CA GLN A 46 -0.17 -2.80 5.74
C GLN A 46 -0.50 -2.34 4.32
N ILE A 47 -1.09 -3.22 3.50
CA ILE A 47 -1.55 -2.89 2.14
C ILE A 47 -2.54 -1.71 2.16
N MET A 48 -3.50 -1.73 3.10
CA MET A 48 -4.48 -0.65 3.26
C MET A 48 -3.83 0.68 3.64
N LYS A 49 -2.80 0.68 4.48
CA LYS A 49 -2.06 1.91 4.81
C LYS A 49 -1.41 2.54 3.59
N TYR A 50 -0.85 1.74 2.69
CA TYR A 50 -0.33 2.25 1.41
C TYR A 50 -1.43 2.76 0.50
N GLU A 51 -2.60 2.10 0.48
CA GLU A 51 -3.77 2.56 -0.29
C GLU A 51 -4.23 3.94 0.17
N ASP A 52 -4.36 4.13 1.48
CA ASP A 52 -4.70 5.42 2.08
C ASP A 52 -3.65 6.50 1.75
N PHE A 53 -2.36 6.16 1.90
CA PHE A 53 -1.27 7.09 1.58
C PHE A 53 -1.28 7.53 0.10
N ILE A 54 -1.44 6.58 -0.82
CA ILE A 54 -1.49 6.87 -2.26
C ILE A 54 -2.68 7.79 -2.57
N ARG A 55 -3.88 7.44 -2.08
CA ARG A 55 -5.10 8.23 -2.28
C ARG A 55 -4.95 9.67 -1.75
N ASP A 56 -4.40 9.82 -0.55
CA ASP A 56 -4.23 11.12 0.08
C ASP A 56 -3.18 11.97 -0.65
N THR A 57 -2.11 11.34 -1.14
CA THR A 57 -1.07 11.99 -1.95
C THR A 57 -1.61 12.43 -3.32
N GLU A 58 -2.42 11.60 -3.98
CA GLU A 58 -3.12 11.99 -5.23
C GLU A 58 -4.08 13.16 -5.02
N LYS A 59 -4.76 13.20 -3.86
CA LYS A 59 -5.60 14.34 -3.48
C LYS A 59 -4.77 15.60 -3.28
N GLN A 60 -3.60 15.49 -2.66
CA GLN A 60 -2.67 16.61 -2.49
C GLN A 60 -2.19 17.16 -3.84
N ILE A 61 -1.78 16.29 -4.77
CA ILE A 61 -1.37 16.71 -6.12
C ILE A 61 -2.51 17.49 -6.81
N ARG A 62 -3.75 17.00 -6.71
CA ARG A 62 -4.92 17.67 -7.32
C ARG A 62 -5.16 19.09 -6.81
N VAL A 63 -4.86 19.40 -5.56
CA VAL A 63 -5.05 20.75 -5.00
C VAL A 63 -3.84 21.67 -5.19
N MET A 64 -2.69 21.12 -5.58
CA MET A 64 -1.49 21.89 -5.92
C MET A 64 -1.45 22.34 -7.39
N HIS A 65 -2.37 21.82 -8.21
CA HIS A 65 -2.58 22.22 -9.60
C HIS A 65 -3.29 23.57 -9.74
#